data_AF-A0A2T1D206-F1
#
_entry.id   AF-A0A2T1D206-F1
#
_cell.length_a   1.000
_cell.length_b   1.000
_cell.length_c   1.000
_cell.angle_alpha   90.00
_cell.angle_beta   90.00
_cell.angle_gamma   90.00
#
_symmetry.space_group_name_H-M   'P 1'
#
loop_
_entity.id
_entity.type
_entity.pdbx_description
1 polymer ?
#
loop_
_entity_poly.entity_id
_entity_poly.type
_entity_poly.pdbx_seq_one_letter_code
_entity_poly.pdbx_strand_id
1 'polypeptide(L)' 'MQSIANLEQTLLENLRQLPPEKQQEVLDFAEFLRQKTAPKKPRRSLKGLCADLNIHITEEDIAEARREMWGNFPREFPE' A
#
# COMPACT_ATOMS: atom_id res chain seq x y z
N MET A 1 30.96 11.97 -5.98
CA MET A 1 29.79 11.68 -6.85
C MET A 1 30.13 10.47 -7.68
N GLN A 2 29.48 9.33 -7.47
CA GLN A 2 29.57 8.20 -8.40
C GLN A 2 28.75 8.54 -9.64
N SER A 3 29.35 8.47 -10.82
CA SER A 3 28.65 8.62 -12.11
C SER A 3 27.85 7.35 -12.43
N ILE A 4 26.80 7.45 -13.25
CA ILE A 4 25.95 6.30 -13.61
C ILE A 4 26.77 5.13 -14.18
N ALA A 5 27.75 5.43 -15.03
CA ALA A 5 28.67 4.42 -15.57
C ALA A 5 29.46 3.68 -14.47
N ASN A 6 29.88 4.38 -13.42
CA ASN A 6 30.61 3.79 -12.30
C ASN A 6 29.70 2.91 -11.42
N LEU A 7 28.41 3.28 -11.29
CA LEU A 7 27.44 2.49 -10.54
C LEU A 7 27.11 1.16 -11.23
N GLU A 8 26.85 1.17 -12.53
CA GLU A 8 26.57 -0.05 -13.30
C GLU A 8 27.73 -1.04 -13.24
N GLN A 9 28.97 -0.54 -13.37
CA GLN A 9 30.18 -1.34 -13.27
C GLN A 9 30.35 -1.95 -11.88
N THR A 10 30.19 -1.14 -10.83
CA THR A 10 30.28 -1.62 -9.44
C THR A 10 29.23 -2.68 -9.15
N LEU A 11 27.98 -2.50 -9.62
CA LEU A 11 26.92 -3.49 -9.44
C LEU A 11 27.24 -4.81 -10.17
N LEU A 12 27.74 -4.74 -11.41
CA LEU A 12 28.14 -5.92 -12.17
C LEU A 12 29.28 -6.69 -11.49
N GLU A 13 30.28 -5.99 -10.96
CA GLU A 13 31.38 -6.63 -10.25
C GLU A 13 30.92 -7.33 -8.96
N ASN A 14 30.04 -6.70 -8.19
CA ASN A 14 29.47 -7.31 -6.99
C ASN A 14 28.59 -8.51 -7.33
N LEU A 15 27.77 -8.42 -8.39
CA LEU A 15 26.85 -9.49 -8.78
C LEU A 15 27.62 -10.76 -9.22
N ARG A 16 28.76 -10.60 -9.91
CA ARG A 16 29.61 -11.73 -10.32
C ARG A 16 30.26 -12.48 -9.14
N GLN A 17 30.45 -11.81 -8.01
CA GLN A 17 31.02 -12.42 -6.80
C GLN A 17 29.99 -13.20 -5.98
N LEU A 18 28.70 -13.03 -6.27
CA LEU A 18 27.62 -13.71 -5.56
C LEU A 18 27.39 -15.13 -6.09
N PRO A 19 27.01 -16.09 -5.21
CA PRO A 19 26.49 -17.39 -5.62
C PRO A 19 25.23 -17.26 -6.50
N PRO A 20 24.92 -18.26 -7.35
CA PRO A 20 23.77 -18.22 -8.26
C PRO A 20 22.45 -17.91 -7.57
N GLU A 21 22.22 -18.43 -6.36
CA GLU A 21 21.00 -18.22 -5.59
C GLU A 21 20.84 -16.74 -5.18
N LYS A 22 21.97 -16.10 -4.85
CA LYS A 22 22.01 -14.67 -4.47
C LYS A 22 21.94 -13.75 -5.67
N GLN A 23 22.42 -14.18 -6.84
CA GLN A 23 22.19 -13.44 -8.08
C GLN A 23 20.69 -13.39 -8.43
N GLN A 24 19.97 -14.50 -8.22
CA GLN A 24 18.51 -14.53 -8.41
C GLN A 24 17.80 -13.57 -7.45
N GLU A 25 18.18 -13.54 -6.17
CA GLU A 25 17.60 -12.60 -5.18
C GLU A 25 17.78 -11.13 -5.58
N VAL A 26 18.93 -10.78 -6.17
CA VAL A 26 19.19 -9.43 -6.69
C VAL A 26 18.28 -9.11 -7.89
N LEU A 27 18.05 -10.08 -8.79
CA LEU A 27 17.11 -9.92 -9.90
C LEU A 27 15.68 -9.70 -9.40
N ASP A 28 15.23 -10.51 -8.45
CA ASP A 28 13.90 -10.39 -7.85
C ASP A 28 13.72 -9.02 -7.18
N PHE A 29 14.75 -8.54 -6.50
CA PHE A 29 14.72 -7.21 -5.88
C PHE A 29 14.69 -6.08 -6.92
N ALA A 30 15.42 -6.20 -8.02
CA ALA A 30 15.37 -5.23 -9.12
C ALA A 30 13.95 -5.18 -9.75
N GLU A 31 13.30 -6.33 -9.94
CA GLU A 31 11.92 -6.39 -10.40
C GLU A 31 10.95 -5.75 -9.39
N PHE A 32 11.12 -6.04 -8.11
CA PHE A 32 10.36 -5.41 -7.03
C PHE A 32 10.48 -3.88 -7.07
N LEU A 33 11.68 -3.34 -7.25
CA LEU A 33 11.90 -1.90 -7.36
C LEU A 33 11.21 -1.29 -8.58
N ARG A 34 11.22 -1.98 -9.73
CA ARG A 34 10.50 -1.55 -10.93
C ARG A 34 8.98 -1.50 -10.69
N GLN A 35 8.43 -2.51 -10.03
CA GLN A 35 7.00 -2.54 -9.69
C GLN A 35 6.64 -1.47 -8.66
N LYS A 36 7.49 -1.25 -7.65
CA LYS A 36 7.28 -0.25 -6.59
C LYS A 36 7.31 1.18 -7.11
N THR A 37 8.18 1.46 -8.08
CA THR A 37 8.33 2.78 -8.71
C THR A 37 7.37 3.00 -9.87
N ALA A 38 6.68 1.95 -10.33
CA ALA A 38 5.67 2.09 -11.37
C ALA A 38 4.60 3.12 -10.96
N PRO A 39 4.21 4.03 -11.86
CA PRO A 39 3.22 5.05 -11.55
C PRO A 39 1.90 4.38 -11.17
N LYS A 40 1.45 4.62 -9.94
CA LYS A 40 0.16 4.11 -9.47
C LYS A 40 -0.94 4.84 -10.23
N LYS A 41 -1.84 4.07 -10.86
CA LYS A 41 -3.05 4.65 -11.44
C LYS A 41 -3.85 5.35 -10.33
N PRO A 42 -4.42 6.54 -10.58
CA PRO A 42 -5.29 7.19 -9.61
C PRO A 42 -6.43 6.23 -9.24
N ARG A 43 -6.70 6.12 -7.93
CA ARG A 43 -7.84 5.32 -7.45
C ARG A 43 -9.12 5.99 -7.92
N ARG A 44 -10.08 5.18 -8.36
CA ARG A 44 -11.44 5.67 -8.61
C ARG A 44 -12.06 6.12 -7.29
N SER A 45 -12.91 7.13 -7.35
CA SER A 45 -13.72 7.54 -6.21
C SER A 45 -14.58 6.38 -5.73
N LEU A 46 -14.66 6.17 -4.41
CA LEU A 46 -15.60 5.23 -3.81
C LEU A 46 -17.02 5.82 -3.68
N LYS A 47 -17.17 7.12 -3.92
CA LYS A 47 -18.48 7.79 -3.89
C LYS A 47 -19.40 7.14 -4.93
N GLY A 48 -20.56 6.68 -4.48
CA GLY A 48 -21.56 6.04 -5.33
C GLY A 48 -21.42 4.53 -5.50
N LEU A 49 -20.40 3.89 -4.91
CA LEU A 49 -20.23 2.43 -4.99
C LEU A 49 -21.46 1.65 -4.49
N CYS A 50 -22.20 2.23 -3.54
CA CYS A 50 -23.40 1.65 -2.94
C CYS A 50 -24.70 2.24 -3.49
N ALA A 51 -24.67 3.09 -4.52
CA ALA A 51 -25.86 3.81 -5.01
C ALA A 51 -26.95 2.86 -5.54
N ASP A 52 -26.55 1.75 -6.14
CA ASP A 52 -27.46 0.79 -6.78
C ASP A 52 -27.99 -0.28 -5.82
N LEU A 53 -27.61 -0.25 -4.53
CA LEU A 53 -28.03 -1.25 -3.55
C LEU A 53 -29.48 -1.06 -3.09
N ASN A 54 -30.15 0.03 -3.49
CA ASN A 54 -31.51 0.38 -3.08
C ASN A 54 -31.71 0.34 -1.55
N ILE A 55 -30.67 0.71 -0.79
CA ILE A 55 -30.71 0.77 0.67
C ILE A 55 -31.14 2.19 1.06
N HIS A 56 -32.26 2.29 1.75
CA HIS A 56 -32.72 3.53 2.36
C HIS A 56 -32.23 3.55 3.80
N ILE A 57 -31.20 4.35 4.08
CA ILE A 57 -30.69 4.56 5.44
C ILE A 57 -31.32 5.84 5.97
N THR A 58 -32.09 5.74 7.04
CA THR A 58 -32.68 6.88 7.76
C THR A 58 -31.72 7.41 8.83
N GLU A 59 -32.02 8.59 9.37
CA GLU A 59 -31.24 9.15 10.48
C GLU A 59 -31.40 8.26 11.73
N GLU A 60 -32.58 7.69 11.92
CA GLU A 60 -32.90 6.74 13.00
C GLU A 60 -32.01 5.49 12.92
N ASP A 61 -31.87 4.89 11.73
CA ASP A 61 -31.01 3.71 11.52
C ASP A 61 -29.54 4.01 11.89
N ILE A 62 -29.06 5.22 11.55
CA ILE A 62 -27.70 5.65 11.87
C ILE A 62 -27.55 5.89 13.37
N ALA A 63 -28.54 6.52 14.01
CA ALA A 63 -28.53 6.82 15.44
C ALA A 63 -28.57 5.55 16.29
N GLU A 64 -29.36 4.55 15.87
CA GLU A 64 -29.41 3.23 16.48
C GLU A 64 -28.07 2.51 16.36
N ALA A 65 -27.55 2.35 15.13
CA ALA A 65 -26.26 1.69 14.90
C ALA A 65 -25.10 2.35 15.66
N ARG A 66 -25.09 3.69 15.75
CA ARG A 66 -24.10 4.42 16.55
C ARG A 66 -24.23 4.11 18.04
N ARG A 67 -25.45 4.06 18.57
CA ARG A 67 -25.69 3.75 19.99
C ARG A 67 -25.30 2.31 20.33
N GLU A 68 -25.64 1.35 19.48
CA GLU A 68 -25.29 -0.06 19.69
C GLU A 68 -23.77 -0.28 19.65
N MET A 69 -23.12 0.20 18.59
CA MET A 69 -21.72 -0.09 18.34
C MET A 69 -20.77 0.79 19.17
N TRP A 70 -21.17 2.02 19.49
CA TRP A 70 -20.31 3.03 20.11
C TRP A 70 -20.88 3.60 21.42
N GLY A 71 -21.99 3.07 21.93
CA GLY A 71 -22.61 3.56 23.18
C GLY A 71 -21.67 3.49 24.39
N ASN A 72 -20.80 2.49 24.42
CA ASN A 72 -19.78 2.30 25.45
C ASN A 72 -18.40 2.83 25.03
N PHE A 73 -18.31 3.54 23.90
CA PHE A 73 -17.03 4.08 23.44
C PHE A 73 -16.55 5.15 24.43
N PRO A 74 -15.32 5.05 24.95
CA PRO A 74 -14.81 5.99 25.95
C PRO A 74 -14.88 7.42 25.43
N ARG A 75 -15.48 8.32 26.21
CA ARG A 75 -15.51 9.76 25.89
C ARG A 75 -14.30 10.51 26.43
N GLU A 76 -13.65 9.92 27.42
CA GLU A 76 -12.42 10.39 28.03
C GLU A 76 -11.43 9.22 28.02
N PHE A 77 -10.20 9.48 27.60
CA PHE A 77 -9.11 8.52 27.70
C PHE A 77 -8.39 8.76 29.02
N PRO A 78 -8.04 7.70 29.77
CA PRO A 78 -7.23 7.86 30.97
C PRO A 78 -5.87 8.46 30.60
N GLU A 79 -5.37 9.38 31.44
CA GLU A 79 -4.03 9.99 31.33
C GLU A 79 -2.90 8.97 31.44
#